data_AF-A0A838HLW1-F1
#
_entry.id   AF-A0A838HLW1-F1
#
_cell.length_a   1.000
_cell.length_b   1.000
_cell.length_c   1.000
_cell.angle_alpha   90.00
_cell.angle_beta   90.00
_cell.angle_gamma   90.00
#
_symmetry.space_group_name_H-M   'P 1'
#
loop_
_entity.id
_entity.type
_entity.pdbx_description
1 polymer ?
#
loop_
_entity_poly.entity_id
_entity_poly.type
_entity_poly.pdbx_seq_one_letter_code
_entity_poly.pdbx_strand_id
1 'polypeptide(L)'
;MTRFALRSLGVAVGLVLVAQVPLAYAEADTLRMAGLSKPVEIIRDRWGIPHIYARNEADLFFAQGYNAARDRLFQFEIWRRQATGTTAEILGR
;
A
#
# COMPACT_ATOMS: atom_id res chain seq x y z
N MET A 1 45.95 26.81 -16.00
CA MET A 1 44.64 27.35 -15.53
C MET A 1 43.43 26.55 -16.04
N THR A 2 43.59 25.47 -16.81
CA THR A 2 42.48 24.71 -17.45
C THR A 2 41.96 23.50 -16.66
N ARG A 3 42.68 23.02 -15.64
CA ARG A 3 42.31 21.83 -14.84
C ARG A 3 41.24 22.09 -13.76
N PHE A 4 41.04 23.36 -13.36
CA PHE A 4 40.02 23.74 -12.38
C PHE A 4 38.62 23.80 -12.98
N ALA A 5 38.48 24.31 -14.20
CA ALA A 5 37.20 24.43 -14.91
C ALA A 5 36.56 23.07 -15.24
N LEU A 6 37.37 22.05 -15.52
CA LEU A 6 36.90 20.70 -15.83
C LEU A 6 36.39 19.96 -14.57
N ARG A 7 36.95 20.26 -13.40
CA ARG A 7 36.51 19.70 -12.12
C ARG A 7 35.18 20.32 -11.67
N SER A 8 35.01 21.63 -11.82
CA SER A 8 33.75 22.31 -11.47
C SER A 8 32.59 21.92 -12.38
N LEU A 9 32.85 21.65 -13.67
CA LEU A 9 31.83 21.18 -14.61
C LEU A 9 31.34 19.77 -14.25
N GLY A 10 32.25 18.86 -13.88
CA GLY A 10 31.88 17.52 -13.43
C GLY A 10 31.03 17.52 -12.14
N VAL A 11 31.33 18.44 -11.21
CA VAL A 11 30.53 18.62 -9.99
C VAL A 11 29.15 19.18 -10.32
N ALA A 12 29.06 20.20 -11.18
CA ALA A 12 27.78 20.78 -11.58
C ALA A 12 26.89 19.75 -12.32
N VAL A 13 27.47 18.97 -13.23
CA VAL A 13 26.77 17.89 -13.94
C VAL A 13 26.32 16.80 -12.98
N GLY A 14 27.17 16.38 -12.04
CA GLY A 14 26.79 15.41 -11.01
C GLY A 14 25.67 15.90 -10.09
N LEU A 15 25.69 17.18 -9.70
CA LEU A 15 24.68 17.76 -8.81
C LEU A 15 23.33 17.92 -9.52
N VAL A 16 23.35 18.30 -10.81
CA VAL A 16 22.14 18.32 -11.65
C VAL A 16 21.58 16.92 -11.85
N LEU A 17 22.41 15.90 -12.07
CA LEU A 17 21.96 14.51 -12.21
C LEU A 17 21.30 13.96 -10.93
N VAL A 18 21.81 14.32 -9.75
CA VAL A 18 21.21 13.92 -8.46
C VAL A 18 19.89 14.66 -8.21
N ALA A 19 19.77 15.93 -8.62
CA ALA A 19 18.55 16.72 -8.45
C ALA A 19 17.37 16.26 -9.32
N GLN A 20 17.64 15.53 -10.42
CA GLN A 20 16.61 14.96 -11.30
C GLN A 20 16.13 13.57 -10.85
N VAL A 21 16.69 13.01 -9.77
CA VAL A 21 16.19 11.75 -9.21
C VAL A 21 14.84 12.05 -8.56
N PRO A 22 13.71 11.55 -9.09
CA PRO A 22 12.44 11.75 -8.43
C PRO A 22 12.51 11.09 -7.05
N LEU A 23 12.35 11.88 -6.00
CA LEU A 23 12.03 11.35 -4.69
C LEU A 23 10.66 10.70 -4.84
N ALA A 24 10.65 9.38 -5.03
CA ALA A 24 9.43 8.60 -5.11
C ALA A 24 8.76 8.60 -3.74
N TYR A 25 7.99 9.64 -3.46
CA TYR A 25 7.01 9.61 -2.39
C TYR A 25 5.88 8.70 -2.83
N ALA A 26 5.58 7.67 -2.03
CA ALA A 26 4.41 6.84 -2.27
C ALA A 26 3.18 7.75 -2.25
N GLU A 27 2.48 7.83 -3.38
CA GLU A 27 1.25 8.60 -3.48
C GLU A 27 0.21 7.98 -2.54
N ALA A 28 -0.36 8.80 -1.65
CA ALA A 28 -1.37 8.35 -0.71
C ALA A 28 -2.68 8.08 -1.45
N ASP A 29 -3.00 6.81 -1.69
CA ASP A 29 -4.25 6.40 -2.31
C ASP A 29 -5.42 6.63 -1.35
N THR A 30 -6.33 7.54 -1.73
CA THR A 30 -7.51 7.89 -0.94
C THR A 30 -8.75 7.32 -1.59
N LEU A 31 -9.34 6.32 -0.94
CA LEU A 31 -10.52 5.62 -1.42
C LEU A 31 -11.77 6.05 -0.63
N ARG A 32 -12.85 6.39 -1.34
CA ARG A 32 -14.17 6.58 -0.73
C ARG A 32 -14.88 5.24 -0.64
N MET A 33 -15.25 4.84 0.57
CA MET A 33 -15.95 3.58 0.81
C MET A 33 -17.29 3.83 1.49
N ALA A 34 -18.34 3.21 0.98
CA ALA A 34 -19.61 3.14 1.68
C ALA A 34 -19.44 2.31 2.96
N GLY A 35 -20.07 2.75 4.06
CA GLY A 35 -20.03 2.06 5.36
C GLY A 35 -19.05 2.66 6.37
N LEU A 36 -18.12 3.52 5.96
CA LEU A 36 -17.30 4.30 6.89
C LEU A 36 -18.04 5.56 7.36
N SER A 37 -18.12 5.75 8.67
CA SER A 37 -18.72 6.93 9.29
C SER A 37 -17.71 8.07 9.47
N LYS A 38 -16.43 7.74 9.69
CA LYS A 38 -15.31 8.68 9.82
C LYS A 38 -14.11 8.21 8.96
N PRO A 39 -13.16 9.11 8.67
CA PRO A 39 -11.95 8.73 7.96
C PRO A 39 -11.13 7.68 8.72
N VAL A 40 -10.55 6.74 7.98
CA VAL A 40 -9.62 5.72 8.45
C VAL A 40 -8.34 5.81 7.65
N GLU A 41 -7.21 5.68 8.31
CA GLU A 41 -5.89 5.67 7.70
C GLU A 41 -5.26 4.28 7.85
N ILE A 42 -4.65 3.77 6.78
CA ILE A 42 -3.95 2.48 6.77
C ILE A 42 -2.53 2.73 6.26
N ILE A 43 -1.55 2.56 7.15
CA ILE A 43 -0.13 2.70 6.83
C ILE A 43 0.50 1.32 6.79
N ARG A 44 1.14 0.94 5.67
CA ARG A 44 1.93 -0.30 5.60
C ARG A 44 3.38 -0.01 5.96
N ASP A 45 3.93 -0.79 6.87
CA ASP A 45 5.35 -0.71 7.20
C ASP A 45 6.23 -1.36 6.12
N ARG A 46 7.55 -1.36 6.34
CA ARG A 46 8.53 -1.97 5.42
C ARG A 46 8.37 -3.49 5.23
N TRP A 47 7.67 -4.17 6.13
CA TRP A 47 7.38 -5.60 6.08
C TRP A 47 5.99 -5.89 5.49
N GLY A 48 5.27 -4.85 5.08
CA GLY A 48 3.90 -4.96 4.57
C GLY A 48 2.85 -5.12 5.67
N ILE A 49 3.21 -4.92 6.94
CA ILE A 49 2.27 -5.02 8.06
C ILE A 49 1.41 -3.74 8.09
N PRO A 50 0.07 -3.88 8.07
CA PRO A 50 -0.86 -2.76 8.07
C PRO A 50 -1.08 -2.24 9.51
N HIS A 51 -0.87 -0.94 9.70
CA HIS A 51 -1.24 -0.19 10.90
C HIS A 51 -2.49 0.62 10.59
N ILE A 52 -3.60 0.32 11.27
CA ILE A 52 -4.92 0.91 10.98
C ILE A 52 -5.28 1.90 12.09
N TYR A 53 -5.56 3.15 11.71
CA TYR A 53 -5.95 4.22 12.61
C TYR A 53 -7.37 4.68 12.28
N ALA A 54 -8.28 4.56 13.25
CA ALA A 54 -9.68 4.95 13.11
C ALA A 54 -10.15 5.77 14.31
N ARG A 55 -11.22 6.55 14.13
CA ARG A 55 -11.80 7.40 15.19
C ARG A 55 -12.92 6.73 15.99
N ASN A 56 -13.32 5.53 15.62
CA ASN A 56 -14.28 4.70 16.33
C ASN A 56 -14.04 3.22 16.02
N GLU A 57 -14.58 2.34 16.85
CA GLU A 57 -14.35 0.89 16.76
C GLU A 57 -15.03 0.26 15.54
N ALA A 58 -16.23 0.73 15.17
CA ALA A 58 -16.98 0.19 14.04
C ALA A 58 -16.19 0.37 12.72
N ASP A 59 -15.68 1.58 12.48
CA ASP A 59 -14.85 1.87 11.30
C ASP A 59 -13.50 1.13 11.36
N LEU A 60 -12.94 0.93 12.56
CA LEU A 60 -11.70 0.16 12.75
C LEU A 60 -11.88 -1.30 12.28
N PHE A 61 -12.93 -1.97 12.76
CA PHE A 61 -13.23 -3.35 12.38
C PHE A 61 -13.60 -3.45 10.90
N PHE A 62 -14.35 -2.48 10.36
CA PHE A 62 -14.65 -2.41 8.93
C PHE A 62 -13.35 -2.36 8.10
N ALA A 63 -12.46 -1.43 8.43
CA ALA A 63 -11.19 -1.27 7.74
C ALA A 63 -10.25 -2.45 7.91
N GLN A 64 -10.25 -3.11 9.08
CA GLN A 64 -9.50 -4.33 9.32
C GLN A 64 -9.97 -5.46 8.40
N GLY A 65 -11.29 -5.65 8.26
CA GLY A 65 -11.89 -6.60 7.33
C GLY A 65 -11.52 -6.30 5.88
N TYR A 66 -11.64 -5.02 5.47
CA TYR A 66 -11.22 -4.56 4.14
C TYR A 66 -9.74 -4.88 3.88
N ASN A 67 -8.85 -4.55 4.83
CA ASN A 67 -7.42 -4.78 4.65
C ASN A 67 -7.09 -6.28 4.58
N ALA A 68 -7.70 -7.10 5.43
CA ALA A 68 -7.52 -8.55 5.38
C ALA A 68 -8.00 -9.15 4.05
N ALA A 69 -9.14 -8.69 3.54
CA ALA A 69 -9.63 -9.09 2.22
C ALA A 69 -8.69 -8.62 1.11
N ARG A 70 -8.18 -7.37 1.14
CA ARG A 70 -7.24 -6.86 0.14
C ARG A 70 -6.03 -7.76 -0.07
N ASP A 71 -5.49 -8.33 1.01
CA ASP A 71 -4.30 -9.18 0.94
C ASP A 71 -4.62 -10.68 0.78
N ARG A 72 -5.77 -11.14 1.28
CA ARG A 72 -6.08 -12.58 1.44
C ARG A 72 -7.47 -13.00 0.95
N LEU A 73 -8.10 -12.22 0.07
CA LEU A 73 -9.47 -12.50 -0.41
C LEU A 73 -9.66 -13.94 -0.87
N PHE A 74 -8.72 -14.46 -1.66
CA PHE A 74 -8.77 -15.84 -2.15
C PHE A 74 -8.82 -16.86 -1.01
N GLN A 75 -7.95 -16.72 0.00
CA GLN A 75 -7.92 -17.62 1.14
C GLN A 75 -9.22 -17.57 1.94
N PHE A 76 -9.75 -16.36 2.17
CA PHE A 76 -11.03 -16.17 2.85
C PHE A 76 -12.20 -16.81 2.09
N GLU A 77 -12.23 -16.69 0.76
CA GLU A 77 -13.29 -17.30 -0.03
C GLU A 77 -13.21 -18.84 -0.02
N ILE A 78 -12.00 -19.42 -0.07
CA ILE A 78 -11.83 -20.87 0.09
C ILE A 78 -12.31 -21.33 1.47
N TRP A 79 -11.90 -20.65 2.54
CA TRP A 79 -12.33 -20.99 3.91
C TRP A 79 -13.84 -20.85 4.10
N ARG A 80 -14.43 -19.78 3.54
CA ARG A 80 -15.89 -19.58 3.56
C ARG A 80 -16.59 -20.75 2.89
N ARG A 81 -16.14 -21.16 1.71
CA ARG A 81 -16.73 -22.28 0.95
C ARG A 81 -16.54 -23.63 1.62
N GLN A 82 -15.40 -23.86 2.27
CA GLN A 82 -15.17 -25.05 3.09
C GLN A 82 -16.14 -25.09 4.27
N ALA A 83 -16.31 -23.97 4.97
CA ALA A 83 -17.24 -23.87 6.09
C ALA A 83 -18.71 -24.01 5.66
N THR A 84 -19.08 -23.53 4.47
CA THR A 84 -20.46 -23.63 3.95
C THR A 84 -20.72 -24.87 3.09
N GLY A 85 -19.72 -25.72 2.85
CA GLY A 85 -19.87 -26.92 2.03
C GLY A 85 -20.01 -26.67 0.52
N THR A 86 -19.58 -25.52 0.03
CA THR A 86 -19.73 -25.10 -1.39
C THR A 86 -18.40 -25.05 -2.16
N THR A 87 -17.39 -25.79 -1.68
CA THR A 87 -16.06 -25.88 -2.33
C THR A 87 -16.13 -26.53 -3.72
N ALA A 88 -17.02 -27.51 -3.91
CA ALA A 88 -17.16 -28.23 -5.19
C ALA A 88 -17.55 -27.30 -6.35
N GLU A 89 -18.24 -26.19 -6.08
CA GLU A 89 -18.62 -25.20 -7.10
C GLU A 89 -17.41 -24.57 -7.81
N ILE A 90 -16.26 -24.49 -7.14
CA ILE A 90 -15.04 -23.88 -7.69
C ILE A 90 -13.94 -24.91 -8.01
N LEU A 91 -13.95 -26.08 -7.36
CA LEU A 91 -12.96 -27.14 -7.56
C LEU A 91 -13.43 -28.27 -8.50
N GLY A 92 -14.74 -28.41 -8.72
CA GLY A 92 -15.32 -29.32 -9.70
C GLY A 92 -15.29 -30.80 -9.35
N ARG A 93 -15.01 -31.18 -8.09
CA ARG A 93 -15.06 -32.57 -7.60
C ARG A 93 -15.56 -32.62 -6.17
#